data_AF-A0A9W8GB66-F1
#
_entry.id   AF-A0A9W8GB66-F1
#
_cell.length_a   1.000
_cell.length_b   1.000
_cell.length_c   1.000
_cell.angle_alpha   90.00
_cell.angle_beta   90.00
_cell.angle_gamma   90.00
#
_symmetry.space_group_name_H-M   'P 1'
#
loop_
_entity.id
_entity.type
_entity.pdbx_description
1 polymer ?
#
loop_
_entity_poly.entity_id
_entity_poly.type
_entity_poly.pdbx_seq_one_letter_code
_entity_poly.pdbx_strand_id
1 'polypeptide(L)'
;MSELVHSAESTPLVRHQPEEQAAMERELQWLLHQNIPQSITDVHTELASVSFLSSKSGSTRQTPTQIDLVSAGRHPESKAMGTATIVGTLVTQLSLEITISSQLNQGKPTTIYLKKNESLALRQAQDAQSYVRSAQRKARDIPRFCSSSEALCHVESVLNDIMGAKRMLAADDQHDLMPLQSENTEKFAPALPENLVIECNLKGDTFFAHVYWLKFRHSFKSTGILDAFKRDQSTGHMLVFNGRPAEVRRELLFQARVHDVQRDIEVLDRAAGLCIDVVGQLHAFDSM
;
A
#
# COMPACT_ATOMS: atom_id res chain seq x y z
N MET A 1 18.36 34.57 73.38
CA MET A 1 19.64 33.98 72.91
C MET A 1 19.72 32.60 73.53
N SER A 2 18.91 31.60 73.16
CA SER A 2 18.45 31.10 71.85
C SER A 2 19.61 30.62 70.98
N GLU A 3 19.81 29.29 70.98
CA GLU A 3 20.52 28.39 70.04
C GLU A 3 20.84 27.13 70.88
N LEU A 4 20.10 26.01 70.90
CA LEU A 4 19.50 25.18 69.85
C LEU A 4 20.52 24.77 68.77
N VAL A 5 21.39 23.82 69.14
CA VAL A 5 22.16 23.02 68.18
C VAL A 5 21.45 21.69 68.03
N HIS A 6 20.87 21.50 66.85
CA HIS A 6 20.13 20.32 66.44
C HIS A 6 21.00 19.07 66.40
N SER A 7 20.45 18.00 66.97
CA SER A 7 20.84 16.62 66.72
C SER A 7 20.84 16.34 65.21
N ALA A 8 22.00 15.93 64.69
CA ALA A 8 22.10 15.39 63.35
C ALA A 8 21.43 14.01 63.33
N GLU A 9 20.14 13.98 62.96
CA GLU A 9 19.48 12.77 62.47
C GLU A 9 20.18 12.33 61.19
N SER A 10 21.08 11.37 61.35
CA SER A 10 21.69 10.64 60.24
C SER A 10 20.60 9.75 59.64
N THR A 11 19.93 10.23 58.60
CA THR A 11 19.00 9.43 57.80
C THR A 11 19.78 8.27 57.18
N PRO A 12 19.39 7.00 57.38
CA PRO A 12 20.12 5.89 56.79
C PRO A 12 19.78 5.82 55.29
N LEU A 13 20.73 6.21 54.45
CA LEU A 13 20.80 5.88 53.02
C LEU A 13 21.06 4.37 52.87
N VAL A 14 20.03 3.52 53.03
CA VAL A 14 20.21 2.06 53.00
C VAL A 14 18.98 1.35 52.39
N ARG A 15 19.20 0.68 51.23
CA ARG A 15 18.57 -0.58 50.76
C ARG A 15 17.26 -0.62 49.92
N HIS A 16 16.97 0.31 49.01
CA HIS A 16 15.85 0.08 48.05
C HIS A 16 16.21 -0.72 46.78
N GLN A 17 17.49 -0.80 46.40
CA GLN A 17 17.93 -1.44 45.15
C GLN A 17 17.46 -2.90 44.92
N PRO A 18 17.55 -3.84 45.89
CA PRO A 18 17.17 -5.23 45.62
C PRO A 18 15.65 -5.44 45.52
N GLU A 19 14.85 -4.63 46.22
CA GLU A 19 13.39 -4.68 46.14
C GLU A 19 12.88 -4.07 44.82
N GLU A 20 13.52 -2.97 44.38
CA GLU A 20 13.27 -2.35 43.07
C GLU A 20 13.63 -3.30 41.93
N GLN A 21 14.80 -3.94 41.97
CA GLN A 21 15.22 -4.91 40.96
C GLN A 21 14.24 -6.10 40.86
N ALA A 22 13.81 -6.64 42.01
CA ALA A 22 12.85 -7.75 42.05
C ALA A 22 11.43 -7.34 41.64
N ALA A 23 11.07 -6.06 41.79
CA ALA A 23 9.82 -5.52 41.27
C ALA A 23 9.87 -5.38 39.74
N MET A 24 10.97 -4.83 39.20
CA MET A 24 11.21 -4.71 37.76
C MET A 24 11.21 -6.07 37.06
N GLU A 25 11.87 -7.07 37.63
CA GLU A 25 11.90 -8.42 37.05
C GLU A 25 10.49 -9.04 37.02
N ARG A 26 9.69 -8.86 38.07
CA ARG A 26 8.28 -9.30 38.09
C ARG A 26 7.44 -8.56 37.03
N GLU A 27 7.65 -7.27 36.85
CA GLU A 27 6.95 -6.48 35.85
C GLU A 27 7.31 -6.91 34.43
N LEU A 28 8.60 -7.13 34.15
CA LEU A 28 9.07 -7.66 32.88
C LEU A 28 8.48 -9.05 32.59
N GLN A 29 8.47 -9.95 33.58
CA GLN A 29 7.88 -11.29 33.44
C GLN A 29 6.37 -11.21 33.16
N TRP A 30 5.65 -10.31 33.84
CA TRP A 30 4.24 -10.05 33.55
C TRP A 30 4.04 -9.53 32.13
N LEU A 31 4.90 -8.61 31.68
CA LEU A 31 4.84 -8.01 30.35
C LEU A 31 5.06 -9.06 29.25
N LEU A 32 6.11 -9.90 29.38
CA LEU A 32 6.45 -10.96 28.43
C LEU A 32 5.39 -12.06 28.33
N HIS A 33 4.73 -12.39 29.44
CA HIS A 33 3.84 -13.56 29.49
C HIS A 33 2.35 -13.24 29.44
N GLN A 34 1.95 -11.99 29.69
CA GLN A 34 0.54 -11.58 29.73
C GLN A 34 0.27 -10.42 28.77
N ASN A 35 0.98 -9.30 28.93
CA ASN A 35 0.66 -8.07 28.19
C ASN A 35 0.98 -8.19 26.70
N ILE A 36 2.22 -8.54 26.35
CA ILE A 36 2.65 -8.64 24.94
C ILE A 36 1.85 -9.67 24.16
N PRO A 37 1.63 -10.92 24.65
CA PRO A 37 0.81 -11.89 23.93
C PRO A 37 -0.63 -11.39 23.68
N GLN A 38 -1.20 -10.65 24.63
CA GLN A 38 -2.52 -10.04 24.46
C GLN A 38 -2.48 -8.95 23.36
N SER A 39 -1.51 -8.04 23.40
CA SER A 39 -1.37 -7.01 22.36
C SER A 39 -1.15 -7.59 20.97
N ILE A 40 -0.37 -8.66 20.83
CA ILE A 40 -0.19 -9.35 19.54
C ILE A 40 -1.51 -10.02 19.09
N THR A 41 -2.30 -10.56 20.02
CA THR A 41 -3.63 -11.09 19.73
C THR A 41 -4.58 -10.00 19.23
N ASP A 42 -4.51 -8.80 19.81
CA ASP A 42 -5.29 -7.64 19.38
C ASP A 42 -4.86 -7.19 17.97
N VAL A 43 -3.55 -7.16 17.70
CA VAL A 43 -2.99 -6.92 16.35
C VAL A 43 -3.51 -7.95 15.35
N HIS A 44 -3.49 -9.24 15.67
CA HIS A 44 -4.03 -10.28 14.81
C HIS A 44 -5.52 -10.07 14.52
N THR A 45 -6.29 -9.67 15.54
CA THR A 45 -7.73 -9.41 15.43
C THR A 45 -8.01 -8.22 14.51
N GLU A 46 -7.28 -7.12 14.67
CA GLU A 46 -7.34 -5.98 13.75
C GLU A 46 -6.98 -6.42 12.32
N LEU A 47 -5.85 -7.10 12.12
CA LEU A 47 -5.43 -7.56 10.80
C LEU A 47 -6.41 -8.54 10.15
N ALA A 48 -7.14 -9.34 10.93
CA ALA A 48 -8.18 -10.25 10.42
C ALA A 48 -9.42 -9.50 9.90
N SER A 49 -9.65 -8.25 10.35
CA SER A 49 -10.76 -7.40 9.91
C SER A 49 -10.50 -6.70 8.56
N VAL A 50 -9.25 -6.69 8.09
CA VAL A 50 -8.86 -6.21 6.76
C VAL A 50 -9.65 -6.99 5.72
N SER A 51 -10.41 -6.30 4.89
CA SER A 51 -11.46 -6.92 4.06
C SER A 51 -11.10 -6.96 2.58
N PHE A 52 -10.50 -5.89 2.07
CA PHE A 52 -10.08 -5.75 0.68
C PHE A 52 -8.83 -6.60 0.42
N LEU A 53 -7.84 -6.53 1.31
CA LEU A 53 -6.55 -7.21 1.13
C LEU A 53 -6.50 -8.66 1.64
N SER A 54 -7.48 -9.14 2.41
CA SER A 54 -7.41 -10.44 3.11
C SER A 54 -7.92 -11.64 2.28
N SER A 55 -7.98 -11.52 0.95
CA SER A 55 -8.51 -12.59 0.08
C SER A 55 -7.77 -13.90 0.33
N LYS A 56 -8.49 -15.03 0.43
CA LYS A 56 -7.93 -16.35 0.09
C LYS A 56 -8.17 -16.56 -1.40
N SER A 57 -7.12 -16.86 -2.15
CA SER A 57 -7.26 -17.28 -3.56
C SER A 57 -8.28 -18.42 -3.63
N GLY A 58 -9.39 -18.23 -4.36
CA GLY A 58 -10.46 -19.22 -4.53
C GLY A 58 -11.67 -19.13 -3.60
N SER A 59 -11.81 -18.11 -2.75
CA SER A 59 -13.04 -17.89 -1.96
C SER A 59 -14.11 -17.16 -2.78
N THR A 60 -15.24 -17.80 -3.04
CA THR A 60 -16.43 -17.30 -3.78
C THR A 60 -17.17 -16.14 -3.09
N ARG A 61 -16.60 -15.55 -2.04
CA ARG A 61 -17.31 -14.67 -1.09
C ARG A 61 -16.62 -13.31 -0.92
N GLN A 62 -16.03 -12.78 -1.98
CA GLN A 62 -15.59 -11.39 -2.00
C GLN A 62 -16.74 -10.51 -2.49
N THR A 63 -17.06 -9.48 -1.71
CA THR A 63 -18.00 -8.45 -2.12
C THR A 63 -17.33 -7.62 -3.21
N PRO A 64 -17.90 -7.54 -4.42
CA PRO A 64 -17.38 -6.66 -5.45
C PRO A 64 -17.55 -5.20 -5.03
N THR A 65 -16.48 -4.42 -5.12
CA THR A 65 -16.52 -2.97 -4.92
C THR A 65 -16.70 -2.31 -6.27
N GLN A 66 -17.89 -1.75 -6.52
CA GLN A 66 -18.17 -0.96 -7.72
C GLN A 66 -17.88 0.51 -7.43
N ILE A 67 -17.16 1.17 -8.33
CA ILE A 67 -16.79 2.58 -8.22
C ILE A 67 -17.10 3.31 -9.53
N ASP A 68 -17.63 4.52 -9.40
CA ASP A 68 -17.84 5.44 -10.51
C ASP A 68 -16.59 6.32 -10.67
N LEU A 69 -16.02 6.29 -11.87
CA LEU A 69 -14.79 6.98 -12.21
C LEU A 69 -15.08 8.33 -12.83
N VAL A 70 -14.33 9.34 -12.39
CA VAL A 70 -14.37 10.68 -12.98
C VAL A 70 -13.01 11.02 -13.57
N SER A 71 -13.02 11.68 -14.74
CA SER A 71 -11.78 12.13 -15.34
C SER A 71 -11.14 13.26 -14.54
N ALA A 72 -9.88 13.07 -14.13
CA ALA A 72 -9.04 14.11 -13.54
C ALA A 72 -8.21 14.77 -14.66
N GLY A 73 -8.50 16.04 -14.98
CA GLY A 73 -7.77 16.76 -16.02
C GLY A 73 -8.08 18.25 -16.07
N ARG A 74 -7.13 19.03 -16.59
CA ARG A 74 -7.23 20.51 -16.74
C ARG A 74 -8.15 20.97 -17.87
N HIS A 75 -8.68 20.05 -18.68
CA HIS A 75 -9.56 20.38 -19.81
C HIS A 75 -11.03 20.27 -19.39
N PRO A 76 -11.77 21.40 -19.27
CA PRO A 76 -13.16 21.43 -18.78
C PRO A 76 -14.17 20.71 -19.70
N GLU A 77 -13.79 20.40 -20.94
CA GLU A 77 -14.70 19.97 -22.00
C GLU A 77 -14.85 18.44 -22.14
N SER A 78 -14.15 17.64 -21.35
CA SER A 78 -14.38 16.19 -21.31
C SER A 78 -14.76 15.75 -19.90
N LYS A 79 -16.06 15.77 -19.59
CA LYS A 79 -16.62 14.96 -18.49
C LYS A 79 -16.60 13.48 -18.91
N ALA A 80 -15.40 12.93 -19.08
CA ALA A 80 -15.28 11.50 -19.37
C ALA A 80 -15.61 10.75 -18.08
N MET A 81 -16.53 9.80 -18.21
CA MET A 81 -17.00 8.97 -17.10
C MET A 81 -16.56 7.53 -17.31
N GLY A 82 -16.48 6.79 -16.22
CA GLY A 82 -16.26 5.37 -16.29
C GLY A 82 -16.80 4.66 -15.07
N THR A 83 -16.73 3.34 -15.09
CA THR A 83 -17.03 2.49 -13.94
C THR A 83 -15.96 1.42 -13.83
N ALA A 84 -15.64 1.01 -12.61
CA ALA A 84 -14.83 -0.16 -12.36
C ALA A 84 -15.49 -1.04 -11.31
N THR A 85 -15.25 -2.34 -11.41
CA THR A 85 -15.58 -3.31 -10.37
C THR A 85 -14.31 -4.02 -9.95
N ILE A 86 -14.00 -3.93 -8.66
CA ILE A 86 -12.80 -4.48 -8.05
C ILE A 86 -13.23 -5.64 -7.14
N VAL A 87 -12.56 -6.77 -7.25
CA VAL A 87 -12.78 -7.96 -6.43
C VAL A 87 -11.42 -8.35 -5.84
N GLY A 88 -11.23 -8.05 -4.55
CA GLY A 88 -9.91 -8.19 -3.92
C GLY A 88 -8.87 -7.30 -4.62
N THR A 89 -7.82 -7.93 -5.13
CA THR A 89 -6.70 -7.23 -5.80
C THR A 89 -6.84 -7.21 -7.33
N LEU A 90 -8.03 -7.51 -7.86
CA LEU A 90 -8.28 -7.64 -9.30
C LEU A 90 -9.39 -6.69 -9.75
N VAL A 91 -9.18 -6.01 -10.88
CA VAL A 91 -10.24 -5.33 -11.61
C VAL A 91 -10.91 -6.36 -12.51
N THR A 92 -12.19 -6.64 -12.27
CA THR A 92 -12.97 -7.65 -13.01
C THR A 92 -13.93 -7.04 -14.02
N GLN A 93 -14.24 -5.75 -13.87
CA GLN A 93 -14.95 -4.95 -14.86
C GLN A 93 -14.34 -3.56 -14.90
N LEU A 94 -14.17 -3.03 -16.11
CA LEU A 94 -13.77 -1.65 -16.35
C LEU A 94 -14.54 -1.17 -17.57
N SER A 95 -15.12 0.01 -17.50
CA SER A 95 -15.80 0.68 -18.61
C SER A 95 -15.41 2.14 -18.60
N LEU A 96 -14.78 2.63 -19.67
CA LEU A 96 -14.29 4.00 -19.80
C LEU A 96 -14.90 4.64 -21.03
N GLU A 97 -15.55 5.79 -20.88
CA GLU A 97 -15.98 6.61 -22.01
C GLU A 97 -14.84 7.52 -22.44
N ILE A 98 -14.24 7.24 -23.60
CA ILE A 98 -13.12 8.03 -24.11
C ILE A 98 -13.44 8.63 -25.49
N THR A 99 -13.00 9.87 -25.71
CA THR A 99 -13.08 10.51 -27.02
C THR A 99 -11.76 10.34 -27.77
N ILE A 100 -11.73 9.40 -28.71
CA ILE A 100 -10.57 9.13 -29.55
C ILE A 100 -10.60 10.11 -30.72
N SER A 101 -9.69 11.08 -30.73
CA SER A 101 -9.56 12.10 -31.78
C SER A 101 -8.94 11.59 -33.09
N SER A 102 -8.74 10.27 -33.23
CA SER A 102 -8.24 9.69 -34.47
C SER A 102 -9.35 9.57 -35.51
N GLN A 103 -8.96 9.49 -36.79
CA GLN A 103 -9.86 9.33 -37.94
C GLN A 103 -10.83 8.13 -37.85
N LEU A 104 -10.65 7.23 -36.87
CA LEU A 104 -11.46 6.03 -36.69
C LEU A 104 -12.91 6.34 -36.26
N ASN A 105 -13.15 7.36 -35.42
CA ASN A 105 -14.48 7.65 -34.84
C ASN A 105 -14.93 9.11 -34.94
N GLN A 106 -14.29 9.93 -35.78
CA GLN A 106 -14.69 11.33 -36.05
C GLN A 106 -14.89 12.21 -34.80
N GLY A 107 -14.20 11.92 -33.68
CA GLY A 107 -14.36 12.65 -32.43
C GLY A 107 -15.61 12.32 -31.61
N LYS A 108 -16.31 11.21 -31.90
CA LYS A 108 -17.40 10.72 -31.04
C LYS A 108 -16.86 9.99 -29.80
N PRO A 109 -17.51 10.14 -28.63
CA PRO A 109 -17.22 9.33 -27.46
C PRO A 109 -17.39 7.84 -27.77
N THR A 110 -16.44 7.04 -27.32
CA THR A 110 -16.40 5.58 -27.50
C THR A 110 -16.21 4.94 -26.14
N THR A 111 -17.09 4.01 -25.80
CA THR A 111 -16.94 3.21 -24.58
C THR A 111 -15.97 2.05 -24.85
N ILE A 112 -14.92 1.99 -24.06
CA ILE A 112 -14.00 0.86 -23.99
C ILE A 112 -14.30 0.10 -22.72
N TYR A 113 -14.44 -1.22 -22.81
CA TYR A 113 -14.69 -2.06 -21.66
C TYR A 113 -13.78 -3.28 -21.61
N LEU A 114 -13.48 -3.74 -20.41
CA LEU A 114 -12.79 -5.00 -20.16
C LEU A 114 -13.71 -6.16 -20.55
N LYS A 115 -13.22 -7.08 -21.38
CA LYS A 115 -13.97 -8.25 -21.85
C LYS A 115 -14.40 -9.12 -20.67
N LYS A 116 -15.53 -9.80 -20.83
CA LYS A 116 -16.03 -10.75 -19.84
C LYS A 116 -14.99 -11.85 -19.59
N ASN A 117 -14.79 -12.21 -18.32
CA ASN A 117 -13.80 -13.19 -17.83
C ASN A 117 -12.33 -12.72 -17.88
N GLU A 118 -12.05 -11.51 -18.36
CA GLU A 118 -10.72 -10.93 -18.22
C GLU A 118 -10.58 -10.21 -16.88
N SER A 119 -9.34 -10.07 -16.41
CA SER A 119 -9.03 -9.28 -15.22
C SER A 119 -7.68 -8.56 -15.34
N LEU A 120 -7.58 -7.45 -14.61
CA LEU A 120 -6.35 -6.68 -14.47
C LEU A 120 -5.90 -6.72 -13.01
N ALA A 121 -4.63 -7.06 -12.79
CA ALA A 121 -4.07 -7.14 -11.45
C ALA A 121 -3.69 -5.74 -10.94
N LEU A 122 -4.11 -5.43 -9.71
CA LEU A 122 -3.62 -4.27 -8.97
C LEU A 122 -2.39 -4.70 -8.18
N ARG A 123 -1.21 -4.49 -8.76
CA ARG A 123 0.04 -5.01 -8.21
C ARG A 123 0.35 -4.48 -6.82
N GLN A 124 0.16 -3.18 -6.59
CA GLN A 124 0.30 -2.55 -5.28
C GLN A 124 -0.56 -3.25 -4.22
N ALA A 125 -1.80 -3.62 -4.58
CA ALA A 125 -2.71 -4.33 -3.68
C ALA A 125 -2.31 -5.81 -3.48
N GLN A 126 -1.78 -6.48 -4.50
CA GLN A 126 -1.25 -7.86 -4.37
C GLN A 126 -0.02 -7.93 -3.47
N ASP A 127 0.88 -6.97 -3.60
CA ASP A 127 2.09 -6.87 -2.79
C ASP A 127 1.71 -6.51 -1.35
N ALA A 128 0.82 -5.54 -1.14
CA ALA A 128 0.28 -5.20 0.17
C ALA A 128 -0.43 -6.40 0.83
N GLN A 129 -1.26 -7.13 0.08
CA GLN A 129 -1.91 -8.37 0.55
C GLN A 129 -0.89 -9.40 1.04
N SER A 130 0.24 -9.54 0.36
CA SER A 130 1.29 -10.51 0.74
C SER A 130 1.90 -10.16 2.10
N TYR A 131 2.17 -8.86 2.33
CA TYR A 131 2.62 -8.36 3.63
C TYR A 131 1.57 -8.55 4.73
N VAL A 132 0.31 -8.22 4.48
CA VAL A 132 -0.78 -8.43 5.46
C VAL A 132 -0.90 -9.91 5.85
N ARG A 133 -0.87 -10.83 4.88
CA ARG A 133 -0.90 -12.27 5.16
C ARG A 133 0.32 -12.77 5.93
N SER A 134 1.47 -12.12 5.77
CA SER A 134 2.68 -12.43 6.54
C SER A 134 2.53 -11.94 7.98
N ALA A 135 2.10 -10.69 8.18
CA ALA A 135 1.83 -10.11 9.49
C ALA A 135 0.77 -10.92 10.28
N GLN A 136 -0.33 -11.29 9.62
CA GLN A 136 -1.37 -12.14 10.21
C GLN A 136 -0.81 -13.49 10.69
N ARG A 137 0.05 -14.14 9.90
CA ARG A 137 0.65 -15.42 10.29
C ARG A 137 1.56 -15.26 11.49
N LYS A 138 2.44 -14.26 11.48
CA LYS A 138 3.36 -13.96 12.59
C LYS A 138 2.58 -13.64 13.88
N ALA A 139 1.55 -12.81 13.79
CA ALA A 139 0.72 -12.42 14.93
C ALA A 139 -0.19 -13.56 15.45
N ARG A 140 -0.52 -14.55 14.61
CA ARG A 140 -1.26 -15.74 15.05
C ARG A 140 -0.37 -16.73 15.79
N ASP A 141 0.84 -16.94 15.28
CA ASP A 141 1.75 -17.99 15.75
C ASP A 141 2.68 -17.43 16.85
N ILE A 142 2.08 -16.90 17.92
CA ILE A 142 2.75 -16.20 19.03
C ILE A 142 3.65 -17.18 19.81
N PRO A 143 4.98 -16.96 19.90
CA PRO A 143 5.86 -17.80 20.69
C PRO A 143 5.76 -17.45 22.18
N ARG A 144 6.27 -18.33 23.04
CA ARG A 144 6.52 -18.00 24.45
C ARG A 144 7.84 -17.25 24.54
N PHE A 145 7.78 -15.97 24.87
CA PHE A 145 8.97 -15.13 24.98
C PHE A 145 9.76 -15.46 26.24
N CYS A 146 11.06 -15.72 26.08
CA CYS A 146 11.99 -15.94 27.19
C CYS A 146 12.78 -14.67 27.57
N SER A 147 12.76 -13.64 26.73
CA SER A 147 13.50 -12.38 26.95
C SER A 147 12.83 -11.17 26.27
N SER A 148 13.18 -9.95 26.72
CA SER A 148 12.76 -8.69 26.09
C SER A 148 13.17 -8.63 24.63
N SER A 149 14.43 -9.01 24.33
CA SER A 149 14.97 -9.01 22.96
C SER A 149 14.21 -9.93 22.01
N GLU A 150 13.79 -11.12 22.47
CA GLU A 150 12.99 -12.04 21.66
C GLU A 150 11.60 -11.47 21.36
N ALA A 151 10.94 -10.90 22.37
CA ALA A 151 9.65 -10.24 22.20
C ALA A 151 9.75 -9.04 21.25
N LEU A 152 10.78 -8.22 21.42
CA LEU A 152 11.05 -7.05 20.59
C LEU A 152 11.22 -7.46 19.12
N CYS A 153 12.11 -8.41 18.84
CA CYS A 153 12.37 -8.91 17.48
C CYS A 153 11.10 -9.45 16.81
N HIS A 154 10.26 -10.17 17.56
CA HIS A 154 8.99 -10.67 17.05
C HIS A 154 8.01 -9.54 16.72
N VAL A 155 7.82 -8.58 17.63
CA VAL A 155 6.88 -7.46 17.43
C VAL A 155 7.36 -6.55 16.31
N GLU A 156 8.65 -6.23 16.24
CA GLU A 156 9.25 -5.48 15.14
C GLU A 156 9.07 -6.20 13.80
N SER A 157 9.18 -7.52 13.77
CA SER A 157 8.95 -8.33 12.56
C SER A 157 7.49 -8.26 12.08
N VAL A 158 6.51 -8.20 12.99
CA VAL A 158 5.10 -7.97 12.66
C VAL A 158 4.91 -6.53 12.16
N LEU A 159 5.43 -5.54 12.88
CA LEU A 159 5.35 -4.13 12.52
C LEU A 159 5.97 -3.86 11.14
N ASN A 160 7.12 -4.47 10.84
CA ASN A 160 7.79 -4.34 9.55
C ASN A 160 6.93 -4.81 8.39
N ASP A 161 6.18 -5.90 8.55
CA ASP A 161 5.24 -6.36 7.52
C ASP A 161 4.05 -5.41 7.38
N ILE A 162 3.48 -4.92 8.49
CA ILE A 162 2.38 -3.92 8.45
C ILE A 162 2.85 -2.65 7.73
N MET A 163 4.04 -2.16 8.06
CA MET A 163 4.64 -1.00 7.41
C MET A 163 4.97 -1.29 5.94
N GLY A 164 5.39 -2.51 5.61
CA GLY A 164 5.57 -2.98 4.24
C GLY A 164 4.28 -2.86 3.43
N ALA A 165 3.16 -3.34 3.96
CA ALA A 165 1.85 -3.22 3.32
C ALA A 165 1.45 -1.75 3.10
N LYS A 166 1.63 -0.90 4.12
CA LYS A 166 1.35 0.54 4.01
C LYS A 166 2.22 1.21 2.95
N ARG A 167 3.51 0.87 2.86
CA ARG A 167 4.40 1.41 1.83
C ARG A 167 3.97 1.00 0.43
N MET A 168 3.52 -0.24 0.23
CA MET A 168 3.03 -0.67 -1.10
C MET A 168 1.77 0.08 -1.52
N LEU A 169 0.86 0.38 -0.58
CA LEU A 169 -0.33 1.19 -0.87
C LEU A 169 -0.01 2.68 -1.04
N ALA A 170 0.93 3.22 -0.26
CA ALA A 170 1.30 4.62 -0.27
C ALA A 170 2.34 4.98 -1.33
N ALA A 171 2.99 3.98 -1.94
CA ALA A 171 3.99 4.20 -2.98
C ALA A 171 3.33 4.99 -4.11
N ASP A 172 3.76 6.23 -4.25
CA ASP A 172 3.76 6.87 -5.55
C ASP A 172 4.50 5.94 -6.49
N ASP A 173 3.99 5.76 -7.70
CA ASP A 173 4.76 5.18 -8.78
C ASP A 173 6.06 6.02 -8.91
N GLN A 174 7.07 5.70 -8.09
CA GLN A 174 8.45 5.67 -8.53
C GLN A 174 8.33 4.80 -9.76
N HIS A 175 8.12 5.43 -10.92
CA HIS A 175 9.02 5.55 -12.06
C HIS A 175 9.93 4.34 -12.28
N ASP A 176 9.56 3.19 -11.75
CA ASP A 176 10.00 1.92 -12.19
C ASP A 176 9.46 1.88 -13.61
N LEU A 177 10.41 1.95 -14.51
CA LEU A 177 10.34 1.54 -15.90
C LEU A 177 9.92 0.05 -16.01
N MET A 178 9.08 -0.44 -15.09
CA MET A 178 8.37 -1.69 -15.18
C MET A 178 7.58 -1.58 -16.48
N PRO A 179 7.91 -2.42 -17.47
CA PRO A 179 7.26 -2.34 -18.76
C PRO A 179 5.75 -2.48 -18.54
N LEU A 180 4.99 -1.52 -19.04
CA LEU A 180 3.57 -1.73 -19.25
C LEU A 180 3.45 -2.97 -20.15
N GLN A 181 2.93 -4.07 -19.61
CA GLN A 181 2.89 -5.35 -20.30
C GLN A 181 1.74 -5.38 -21.31
N SER A 182 2.03 -5.93 -22.50
CA SER A 182 1.12 -6.12 -23.65
C SER A 182 -0.18 -6.82 -23.32
N GLU A 183 -0.20 -7.59 -22.25
CA GLU A 183 -1.34 -8.43 -21.88
C GLU A 183 -2.62 -7.62 -21.64
N ASN A 184 -2.55 -6.29 -21.57
CA ASN A 184 -3.72 -5.44 -21.40
C ASN A 184 -4.50 -5.16 -22.70
N THR A 185 -3.88 -5.05 -23.88
CA THR A 185 -4.58 -4.50 -25.08
C THR A 185 -5.65 -5.42 -25.65
N GLU A 186 -5.43 -6.74 -25.61
CA GLU A 186 -6.39 -7.74 -26.11
C GLU A 186 -7.56 -7.98 -25.15
N LYS A 187 -7.43 -7.57 -23.88
CA LYS A 187 -8.46 -7.75 -22.85
C LYS A 187 -9.62 -6.77 -22.99
N PHE A 188 -9.52 -5.78 -23.87
CA PHE A 188 -10.56 -4.76 -24.06
C PHE A 188 -11.38 -4.96 -25.33
N ALA A 189 -12.60 -4.45 -25.29
CA ALA A 189 -13.50 -4.33 -26.41
C ALA A 189 -14.02 -2.87 -26.52
N PRO A 190 -13.99 -2.25 -27.72
CA PRO A 190 -13.32 -2.74 -28.92
C PRO A 190 -11.81 -2.94 -28.68
N ALA A 191 -11.17 -3.76 -29.51
CA ALA A 191 -9.73 -4.01 -29.39
C ALA A 191 -8.97 -2.67 -29.45
N LEU A 192 -8.03 -2.47 -28.52
CA LEU A 192 -7.26 -1.23 -28.48
C LEU A 192 -6.31 -1.17 -29.69
N PRO A 193 -6.14 0.00 -30.33
CA PRO A 193 -5.06 0.17 -31.29
C PRO A 193 -3.70 0.06 -30.58
N GLU A 194 -2.66 -0.35 -31.30
CA GLU A 194 -1.32 -0.62 -30.73
C GLU A 194 -0.71 0.56 -29.97
N ASN A 195 -1.15 1.77 -30.29
CA ASN A 195 -0.67 3.01 -29.72
C ASN A 195 -1.55 3.53 -28.58
N LEU A 196 -2.48 2.73 -28.05
CA LEU A 196 -3.32 3.08 -26.90
C LEU A 196 -3.18 2.02 -25.82
N VAL A 197 -2.90 2.46 -24.60
CA VAL A 197 -2.70 1.56 -23.44
C VAL A 197 -3.56 2.03 -22.28
N ILE A 198 -4.13 1.05 -21.57
CA ILE A 198 -4.86 1.28 -20.32
C ILE A 198 -4.09 0.60 -19.20
N GLU A 199 -3.80 1.35 -18.15
CA GLU A 199 -3.17 0.90 -16.93
C GLU A 199 -4.10 1.20 -15.74
N CYS A 200 -4.22 0.23 -14.83
CA CYS A 200 -4.95 0.42 -13.59
C CYS A 200 -3.98 0.29 -12.42
N ASN A 201 -4.01 1.25 -11.50
CA ASN A 201 -3.21 1.23 -10.28
C ASN A 201 -4.06 1.65 -9.07
N LEU A 202 -3.49 1.48 -7.89
CA LEU A 202 -4.06 1.90 -6.62
C LEU A 202 -2.98 2.68 -5.87
N LYS A 203 -3.30 3.92 -5.46
CA LYS A 203 -2.43 4.75 -4.63
C LYS A 203 -3.23 5.33 -3.48
N GLY A 204 -2.80 5.01 -2.26
CA GLY A 204 -3.57 5.21 -1.04
C GLY A 204 -4.93 4.53 -1.15
N ASP A 205 -5.99 5.30 -0.91
CA ASP A 205 -7.38 4.89 -1.07
C ASP A 205 -7.94 5.14 -2.48
N THR A 206 -7.13 5.62 -3.42
CA THR A 206 -7.61 6.07 -4.73
C THR A 206 -7.20 5.09 -5.82
N PHE A 207 -8.20 4.58 -6.54
CA PHE A 207 -8.01 3.81 -7.76
C PHE A 207 -7.83 4.77 -8.93
N PHE A 208 -6.89 4.45 -9.83
CA PHE A 208 -6.75 5.16 -11.09
C PHE A 208 -6.78 4.20 -12.27
N ALA A 209 -7.41 4.67 -13.36
CA ALA A 209 -7.26 4.10 -14.68
C ALA A 209 -6.65 5.15 -15.60
N HIS A 210 -5.40 4.92 -16.00
CA HIS A 210 -4.65 5.77 -16.91
C HIS A 210 -4.84 5.27 -18.34
N VAL A 211 -5.20 6.19 -19.24
CA VAL A 211 -5.26 5.93 -20.68
C VAL A 211 -4.16 6.72 -21.38
N TYR A 212 -3.19 6.03 -21.95
CA TYR A 212 -2.05 6.63 -22.62
C TYR A 212 -2.13 6.46 -24.13
N TRP A 213 -2.05 7.56 -24.87
CA TRP A 213 -1.80 7.54 -26.31
C TRP A 213 -0.30 7.64 -26.55
N LEU A 214 0.26 6.56 -27.08
CA LEU A 214 1.69 6.39 -27.29
C LEU A 214 2.09 6.78 -28.71
N LYS A 215 3.33 7.25 -28.84
CA LYS A 215 4.04 7.28 -30.12
C LYS A 215 5.34 6.50 -29.97
N PHE A 216 5.43 5.37 -30.65
CA PHE A 216 6.65 4.58 -30.69
C PHE A 216 7.72 5.28 -31.52
N ARG A 217 8.95 5.33 -31.01
CA ARG A 217 10.08 5.80 -31.79
C ARG A 217 10.57 4.67 -32.70
N HIS A 218 10.53 4.89 -34.02
CA HIS A 218 11.09 3.98 -35.02
C HIS A 218 12.59 4.26 -35.15
N SER A 219 13.43 3.40 -34.57
CA SER A 219 14.90 3.44 -34.59
C SER A 219 15.58 4.54 -33.75
N PHE A 220 16.53 4.10 -32.92
CA PHE A 220 17.57 4.94 -32.35
C PHE A 220 18.64 5.16 -33.40
N LYS A 221 18.52 6.22 -34.19
CA LYS A 221 19.67 6.66 -35.00
C LYS A 221 20.71 7.26 -34.04
N SER A 222 21.69 6.43 -33.68
CA SER A 222 23.03 6.77 -33.18
C SER A 222 23.19 7.59 -31.88
N THR A 223 22.15 7.88 -31.12
CA THR A 223 22.28 8.52 -29.81
C THR A 223 21.80 7.57 -28.71
N GLY A 224 22.66 7.32 -27.71
CA GLY A 224 22.51 6.23 -26.74
C GLY A 224 21.21 6.21 -25.93
N ILE A 225 21.01 5.15 -25.14
CA ILE A 225 19.81 4.93 -24.30
C ILE A 225 19.42 6.17 -23.48
N LEU A 226 20.38 6.96 -22.99
CA LEU A 226 20.12 8.18 -22.21
C LEU A 226 19.50 9.32 -23.05
N ASP A 227 19.79 9.39 -24.35
CA ASP A 227 19.17 10.36 -25.26
C ASP A 227 17.73 9.98 -25.64
N ALA A 228 17.35 8.71 -25.47
CA ALA A 228 15.97 8.24 -25.60
C ALA A 228 15.04 8.86 -24.56
N PHE A 229 15.58 9.13 -23.36
CA PHE A 229 14.84 9.64 -22.20
C PHE A 229 15.05 11.14 -21.97
N LYS A 230 15.81 11.83 -22.83
CA LYS A 230 15.86 13.30 -22.80
C LYS A 230 14.46 13.84 -23.09
N ARG A 231 13.83 14.42 -22.06
CA ARG A 231 12.57 15.16 -22.18
C ARG A 231 12.75 16.23 -23.25
N ASP A 232 12.11 16.05 -24.39
CA ASP A 232 11.91 17.13 -25.33
C ASP A 232 10.83 18.04 -24.71
N GLN A 233 11.16 19.32 -24.52
CA GLN A 233 10.34 20.31 -23.80
C GLN A 233 8.96 20.53 -24.47
N SER A 234 8.79 20.04 -25.69
CA SER A 234 7.55 20.09 -26.47
C SER A 234 6.71 18.79 -26.41
N THR A 235 7.20 17.75 -25.74
CA THR A 235 6.62 16.38 -25.75
C THR A 235 6.28 15.87 -24.34
N GLY A 236 5.26 15.01 -24.23
CA GLY A 236 4.93 14.37 -22.95
C GLY A 236 6.02 13.44 -22.43
N HIS A 237 5.82 12.87 -21.25
CA HIS A 237 6.83 12.01 -20.61
C HIS A 237 7.03 10.68 -21.37
N MET A 238 8.20 10.07 -21.18
CA MET A 238 8.57 8.80 -21.83
C MET A 238 8.21 7.63 -20.92
N LEU A 239 7.76 6.52 -21.52
CA LEU A 239 7.53 5.25 -20.85
C LEU A 239 8.06 4.07 -21.67
N VAL A 240 8.14 2.89 -21.05
CA VAL A 240 8.52 1.65 -21.73
C VAL A 240 7.28 0.77 -21.83
N PHE A 241 6.85 0.45 -23.06
CA PHE A 241 5.74 -0.44 -23.35
C PHE A 241 6.25 -1.61 -24.20
N ASN A 242 6.08 -2.84 -23.74
CA ASN A 242 6.59 -4.05 -24.41
C ASN A 242 8.09 -4.00 -24.75
N GLY A 243 8.91 -3.47 -23.83
CA GLY A 243 10.34 -3.29 -24.05
C GLY A 243 10.70 -2.22 -25.09
N ARG A 244 9.72 -1.46 -25.60
CA ARG A 244 9.92 -0.37 -26.55
C ARG A 244 9.67 0.97 -25.85
N PRO A 245 10.57 1.94 -25.98
CA PRO A 245 10.31 3.28 -25.50
C PRO A 245 9.22 3.92 -26.34
N ALA A 246 8.24 4.49 -25.66
CA ALA A 246 7.12 5.20 -26.23
C ALA A 246 7.01 6.57 -25.58
N GLU A 247 6.68 7.55 -26.38
CA GLU A 247 6.39 8.91 -25.92
C GLU A 247 4.89 9.05 -25.67
N VAL A 248 4.50 9.55 -24.49
CA VAL A 248 3.10 9.83 -24.18
C VAL A 248 2.68 11.11 -24.88
N ARG A 249 1.80 11.00 -25.89
CA ARG A 249 1.28 12.13 -26.66
C ARG A 249 0.03 12.75 -26.04
N ARG A 250 -0.76 11.94 -25.37
CA ARG A 250 -1.95 12.33 -24.63
C ARG A 250 -2.14 11.35 -23.49
N GLU A 251 -2.62 11.86 -22.37
CA GLU A 251 -3.06 11.07 -21.24
C GLU A 251 -4.47 11.48 -20.85
N LEU A 252 -5.24 10.51 -20.38
CA LEU A 252 -6.51 10.74 -19.70
C LEU A 252 -6.50 9.91 -18.42
N LEU A 253 -6.73 10.57 -17.31
CA LEU A 253 -6.73 9.95 -15.99
C LEU A 253 -8.16 9.84 -15.49
N PHE A 254 -8.59 8.64 -15.14
CA PHE A 254 -9.82 8.39 -14.42
C PHE A 254 -9.49 8.02 -12.99
N GLN A 255 -10.21 8.56 -12.02
CA GLN A 255 -9.96 8.26 -10.62
C GLN A 255 -11.24 8.14 -9.80
N ALA A 256 -11.18 7.33 -8.75
CA ALA A 256 -12.19 7.29 -7.70
C ALA A 256 -11.60 6.78 -6.39
N ARG A 257 -12.19 7.20 -5.27
CA ARG A 257 -11.85 6.64 -3.96
C ARG A 257 -12.49 5.27 -3.77
N VAL A 258 -11.75 4.37 -3.17
CA VAL A 258 -12.16 3.01 -2.82
C VAL A 258 -12.24 2.95 -1.30
N HIS A 259 -13.43 3.18 -0.75
CA HIS A 259 -13.65 3.29 0.70
C HIS A 259 -13.22 2.05 1.48
N ASP A 260 -13.29 0.86 0.89
CA ASP A 260 -12.83 -0.37 1.53
C ASP A 260 -11.30 -0.37 1.72
N VAL A 261 -10.54 0.23 0.81
CA VAL A 261 -9.09 0.39 0.94
C VAL A 261 -8.76 1.39 2.04
N GLN A 262 -9.48 2.53 2.11
CA GLN A 262 -9.31 3.50 3.19
C GLN A 262 -9.53 2.86 4.57
N ARG A 263 -10.59 2.04 4.71
CA ARG A 263 -10.86 1.30 5.95
C ARG A 263 -9.74 0.35 6.30
N ASP A 264 -9.24 -0.39 5.32
CA ASP A 264 -8.11 -1.31 5.52
C ASP A 264 -6.82 -0.55 5.92
N ILE A 265 -6.56 0.64 5.36
CA ILE A 265 -5.43 1.50 5.76
C ILE A 265 -5.56 1.92 7.22
N GLU A 266 -6.75 2.34 7.67
CA GLU A 266 -6.99 2.72 9.06
C GLU A 266 -6.82 1.54 10.03
N VAL A 267 -7.18 0.33 9.61
CA VAL A 267 -6.92 -0.90 10.37
C VAL A 267 -5.41 -1.14 10.50
N LEU A 268 -4.65 -0.97 9.41
CA LEU A 268 -3.19 -1.10 9.45
C LEU A 268 -2.54 -0.03 10.34
N ASP A 269 -3.08 1.18 10.39
CA ASP A 269 -2.63 2.24 11.30
C ASP A 269 -2.83 1.86 12.76
N ARG A 270 -4.02 1.34 13.14
CA ARG A 270 -4.29 0.87 14.50
C ARG A 270 -3.38 -0.30 14.89
N ALA A 271 -3.25 -1.29 14.02
CA ALA A 271 -2.39 -2.44 14.26
C ALA A 271 -0.90 -2.05 14.41
N ALA A 272 -0.43 -1.09 13.61
CA ALA A 272 0.91 -0.54 13.76
C ALA A 272 1.07 0.20 15.10
N GLY A 273 0.08 1.00 15.51
CA GLY A 273 0.08 1.68 16.81
C GLY A 273 0.26 0.72 17.98
N LEU A 274 -0.50 -0.37 18.01
CA LEU A 274 -0.36 -1.41 19.04
C LEU A 274 1.06 -2.01 19.10
N CYS A 275 1.68 -2.25 17.94
CA CYS A 275 3.05 -2.76 17.90
C CYS A 275 4.06 -1.72 18.41
N ILE A 276 3.88 -0.44 18.05
CA ILE A 276 4.76 0.66 18.47
C ILE A 276 4.67 0.85 19.99
N ASP A 277 3.48 0.76 20.57
CA ASP A 277 3.28 0.86 22.02
C ASP A 277 4.04 -0.25 22.75
N VAL A 278 3.96 -1.50 22.25
CA VAL A 278 4.70 -2.64 22.82
C VAL A 278 6.22 -2.47 22.68
N VAL A 279 6.70 -2.03 21.52
CA VAL A 279 8.13 -1.74 21.29
C VAL A 279 8.62 -0.66 22.25
N GLY A 280 7.82 0.40 22.45
CA GLY A 280 8.13 1.47 23.41
C GLY A 280 8.22 0.96 24.85
N GLN A 281 7.30 0.09 25.26
CA GLN A 281 7.35 -0.54 26.58
C GLN A 281 8.59 -1.39 26.77
N LEU A 282 8.96 -2.22 25.78
CA LEU A 282 10.16 -3.07 25.86
C LEU A 282 11.45 -2.26 25.94
N HIS A 283 11.59 -1.20 25.15
CA HIS A 283 12.76 -0.33 25.21
C HIS A 283 12.91 0.43 26.53
N ALA A 284 11.80 0.70 27.24
CA ALA A 284 11.85 1.30 28.57
C ALA A 284 12.54 0.37 29.58
N PHE A 285 12.43 -0.95 29.43
CA PHE A 285 13.12 -1.93 30.28
C PHE A 285 14.58 -2.16 29.89
N ASP A 286 14.94 -2.04 28.60
CA ASP A 286 16.35 -2.18 28.15
C ASP A 286 17.21 -0.93 28.47
N SER A 287 16.58 0.21 28.76
CA SER A 287 17.27 1.49 29.03
C SER A 287 17.51 1.78 30.52
N MET A 288 17.11 0.85 31.41
CA MET A 288 17.24 0.95 32.87
C MET A 288 18.25 -0.05 33.41
#